data_AF-A0A800KUP7-F1
#
_entry.id   AF-A0A800KUP7-F1
#
_cell.length_a   1.000
_cell.length_b   1.000
_cell.length_c   1.000
_cell.angle_alpha   90.00
_cell.angle_beta   90.00
_cell.angle_gamma   90.00
#
_symmetry.space_group_name_H-M   'P 1'
#
loop_
_entity.id
_entity.type
_entity.pdbx_description
1 polymer ?
#
loop_
_entity_poly.entity_id
_entity_poly.type
_entity_poly.pdbx_seq_one_letter_code
_entity_poly.pdbx_strand_id
1 'polypeptide(L)' 'QIYQLMLELNQELQVSFLVVTHDQALAQRMDRVLHMEDGAILAP' A
#
# COMPACT_ATOMS: atom_id res chain seq x y z
N GLN A 1 1.65 13.37 0.50
CA GLN A 1 0.82 13.88 1.62
C GLN A 1 -0.21 12.85 2.07
N ILE A 2 -0.96 12.21 1.16
CA ILE A 2 -1.97 11.17 1.47
C ILE A 2 -1.46 9.99 2.33
N TYR A 3 -0.20 9.55 2.14
CA TYR A 3 0.39 8.47 2.93
C TYR A 3 0.31 8.70 4.45
N GLN A 4 0.61 9.92 4.90
CA GLN A 4 0.63 10.26 6.32
C GLN A 4 -0.76 10.15 6.95
N LEU A 5 -1.78 10.64 6.23
CA LEU A 5 -3.17 10.53 6.65
C LEU A 5 -3.63 9.06 6.73
N MET A 6 -3.24 8.22 5.76
CA MET A 6 -3.57 6.79 5.79
C MET A 6 -2.91 6.08 6.98
N LEU A 7 -1.70 6.47 7.36
CA LEU A 7 -1.02 5.93 8.53
C LEU A 7 -1.74 6.31 9.84
N GLU A 8 -2.14 7.58 9.97
CA GLU A 8 -2.90 8.07 11.12
C GLU A 8 -4.24 7.31 11.26
N LEU A 9 -4.98 7.16 10.16
CA LEU A 9 -6.24 6.42 10.15
C LEU A 9 -6.06 4.92 10.49
N ASN A 10 -4.98 4.29 10.03
CA ASN A 10 -4.66 2.90 10.37
C ASN A 10 -4.51 2.76 11.90
N GLN A 11 -3.73 3.64 12.50
CA GLN A 11 -3.44 3.63 13.94
C GLN A 11 -4.68 3.93 14.77
N GLU A 12 -5.48 4.92 14.38
CA GLU A 12 -6.71 5.30 15.08
C GLU A 12 -7.81 4.24 14.97
N LEU A 13 -8.01 3.68 13.79
CA LEU A 13 -9.14 2.77 13.52
C LEU A 13 -8.77 1.28 13.70
N GLN A 14 -7.50 0.95 13.90
CA GLN A 14 -6.98 -0.42 14.02
C GLN A 14 -7.30 -1.28 12.78
N VAL A 15 -7.18 -0.70 11.58
CA VAL A 15 -7.51 -1.36 10.30
C VAL A 15 -6.30 -1.50 9.39
N SER A 16 -6.29 -2.55 8.56
CA SER A 16 -5.29 -2.71 7.49
C SER A 16 -5.70 -1.92 6.24
N PHE A 17 -4.74 -1.23 5.63
CA PHE A 17 -4.92 -0.54 4.35
C PHE A 17 -4.34 -1.36 3.20
N LEU A 18 -5.15 -1.60 2.17
CA LEU A 18 -4.70 -2.10 0.87
C LEU A 18 -4.77 -0.97 -0.14
N VAL A 19 -3.64 -0.64 -0.77
CA VAL A 19 -3.53 0.45 -1.74
C VAL A 19 -3.05 -0.13 -3.07
N VAL A 20 -3.80 0.13 -4.15
CA VAL A 20 -3.41 -0.21 -5.52
C VAL A 20 -3.00 1.08 -6.22
N THR A 21 -1.78 1.12 -6.76
CA THR A 21 -1.26 2.29 -7.45
C THR A 21 -0.26 1.89 -8.55
N HIS A 22 -0.17 2.71 -9.60
CA HIS A 22 0.90 2.63 -10.59
C HIS A 22 2.09 3.55 -10.24
N ASP A 23 1.97 4.38 -9.19
CA ASP A 23 3.06 5.22 -8.69
C ASP A 23 4.02 4.42 -7.80
N GLN A 24 5.19 4.12 -8.34
CA GLN A 24 6.23 3.38 -7.61
C GLN A 24 6.77 4.14 -6.39
N ALA A 25 6.84 5.47 -6.43
CA ALA A 25 7.34 6.26 -5.31
C ALA A 25 6.39 6.22 -4.12
N LEU A 26 5.07 6.12 -4.36
CA LEU A 26 4.09 5.87 -3.31
C LEU A 26 4.20 4.43 -2.78
N ALA A 27 4.30 3.44 -3.66
CA ALA A 27 4.40 2.03 -3.26
C ALA A 27 5.64 1.78 -2.37
N GLN A 28 6.79 2.35 -2.72
CA GLN A 28 8.04 2.23 -1.95
C GLN A 28 7.96 2.81 -0.53
N ARG A 29 6.96 3.64 -0.25
CA ARG A 29 6.73 4.19 1.09
C ARG A 29 5.87 3.29 1.98
N MET A 30 5.26 2.24 1.42
CA MET A 30 4.42 1.29 2.15
C MET A 30 5.26 0.20 2.80
N ASP A 31 4.74 -0.40 3.88
CA ASP A 31 5.44 -1.47 4.62
C ASP A 31 5.68 -2.73 3.77
N ARG A 32 4.74 -3.04 2.86
CA ARG A 32 4.82 -4.19 1.96
C ARG A 32 4.36 -3.78 0.57
N VAL A 33 5.13 -4.23 -0.43
CA VAL A 33 4.78 -4.07 -1.84
C VAL A 33 4.63 -5.45 -2.45
N LEU A 34 3.52 -5.67 -3.15
CA LEU A 34 3.23 -6.87 -3.92
C LEU A 34 3.03 -6.46 -5.37
N HIS A 35 3.63 -7.19 -6.32
CA HIS A 35 3.39 -6.96 -7.73
C HIS A 35 2.25 -7.85 -8.21
N MET A 36 1.37 -7.32 -9.05
CA MET A 36 0.29 -8.09 -9.66
C MET A 36 0.38 -7.98 -11.17
N GLU A 37 0.45 -9.13 -11.84
CA GLU A 37 0.54 -9.25 -13.29
C GLU A 37 -0.42 -10.36 -13.73
N ASP A 38 -1.19 -10.11 -14.80
CA ASP A 38 -2.17 -11.06 -15.36
C ASP A 38 -3.11 -11.71 -14.33
N GLY A 39 -3.48 -10.96 -13.28
CA GLY A 39 -4.37 -11.43 -12.22
C GLY A 39 -3.72 -12.31 -11.15
N ALA A 40 -2.40 -12.50 -11.20
CA ALA A 40 -1.63 -13.21 -10.20
C ALA A 40 -0.80 -12.25 -9.35
N ILE A 41 -0.72 -12.49 -8.03
CA ILE A 41 0.26 -11.82 -7.17
C ILE A 41 1.60 -12.51 -7.38
N LEU A 42 2.54 -11.78 -7.97
CA LEU A 42 3.92 -12.21 -8.06
C LEU A 42 4.57 -11.97 -6.71
N ALA A 43 4.95 -13.06 -6.04
CA ALA A 43 5.79 -12.97 -4.86
C ALA A 43 7.13 -12.32 -5.26
N PRO A 44 7.70 -11.44 -4.42
CA PRO A 44 9.09 -11.02 -4.59
C PRO A 44 10.06 -12.20 -4.45
#